data_AF-A0AAU1VVJ0-F1
#
_entry.id   AF-A0AAU1VVJ0-F1
#
_cell.length_a   1.000
_cell.length_b   1.000
_cell.length_c   1.000
_cell.angle_alpha   90.00
_cell.angle_beta   90.00
_cell.angle_gamma   90.00
#
_symmetry.space_group_name_H-M   'P 1'
#
loop_
_entity.id
_entity.type
_entity.pdbx_description
1 polymer ?
#
loop_
_entity_poly.entity_id
_entity_poly.type
_entity_poly.pdbx_seq_one_letter_code
_entity_poly.pdbx_strand_id
1 'polypeptide(L)'
;MLAPRWQGRTRRLRAAHGHTLSYEVAWCLIALASDVANLPYVRRRLRPVPSVPPGVMVDVWAPLDSAEQQRRKAWLTSHGRTPLHLLGIPEELIELAGLHVTEWSLPPDVPSISLVVQKRSRPRRKD
;
A
#
# COMPACT_ATOMS: atom_id res chain seq x y z
N MET A 1 17.34 0.93 16.05
CA MET A 1 16.58 -0.34 16.14
C MET A 1 15.15 -0.12 15.67
N LEU A 2 14.65 -1.00 14.80
CA LEU A 2 13.23 -1.03 14.37
C LEU A 2 12.37 -1.44 15.58
N ALA A 3 11.28 -0.72 15.86
CA ALA A 3 10.40 -1.05 16.99
C ALA A 3 9.94 -2.52 16.87
N PRO A 4 10.24 -3.40 17.86
CA PRO A 4 9.96 -4.84 17.79
C PRO A 4 8.49 -5.14 17.48
N ARG A 5 7.60 -4.27 17.99
CA ARG A 5 6.14 -4.35 17.84
C ARG A 5 5.61 -4.41 16.40
N TRP A 6 6.39 -3.97 15.40
CA TRP A 6 5.92 -3.93 14.01
C TRP A 6 6.49 -5.03 13.13
N GLN A 7 7.52 -5.75 13.58
CA GLN A 7 8.22 -6.74 12.74
C GLN A 7 7.27 -7.82 12.20
N GLY A 8 6.37 -8.34 13.04
CA GLY A 8 5.38 -9.34 12.63
C GLY A 8 4.41 -8.81 11.58
N ARG A 9 3.85 -7.60 11.79
CA ARG A 9 2.94 -6.96 10.83
C ARG A 9 3.63 -6.63 9.52
N THR A 10 4.89 -6.16 9.57
CA THR A 10 5.72 -5.90 8.38
C THR A 10 5.93 -7.17 7.56
N ARG A 11 6.30 -8.29 8.19
CA ARG A 11 6.48 -9.57 7.49
C ARG A 11 5.18 -10.06 6.87
N ARG A 12 4.07 -9.99 7.60
CA ARG A 12 2.74 -10.38 7.09
C ARG A 12 2.33 -9.52 5.89
N LEU A 13 2.51 -8.20 5.98
CA LEU A 13 2.20 -7.29 4.89
C LEU A 13 3.01 -7.62 3.63
N ARG A 14 4.31 -7.88 3.75
CA ARG A 14 5.12 -8.29 2.61
C ARG A 14 4.70 -9.64 2.03
N ALA A 15 4.41 -10.61 2.88
CA ALA A 15 3.97 -11.92 2.43
C ALA A 15 2.65 -11.82 1.67
N ALA A 16 1.72 -11.01 2.17
CA ALA A 16 0.45 -10.71 1.52
C ALA A 16 0.66 -9.98 0.19
N HIS A 17 1.39 -8.87 0.20
CA HIS A 17 1.59 -7.99 -0.96
C HIS A 17 2.46 -8.60 -2.06
N GLY A 18 3.48 -9.37 -1.69
CA GLY A 18 4.48 -9.89 -2.62
C GLY A 18 5.78 -9.10 -2.62
N HIS A 19 6.66 -9.52 -3.52
CA HIS A 19 8.06 -9.13 -3.55
C HIS A 19 8.30 -7.67 -3.97
N THR A 20 7.34 -7.04 -4.65
CA THR A 20 7.39 -5.61 -5.02
C THR A 20 7.40 -4.68 -3.80
N LEU A 21 6.98 -5.16 -2.62
CA LEU A 21 7.01 -4.40 -1.38
C LEU A 21 8.29 -4.70 -0.58
N SER A 22 9.20 -3.74 -0.59
CA SER A 22 10.42 -3.81 0.21
C SER A 22 10.11 -3.85 1.71
N TYR A 23 11.01 -4.42 2.51
CA TYR A 23 10.81 -4.49 3.96
C TYR A 23 10.75 -3.12 4.60
N GLU A 24 11.57 -2.18 4.12
CA GLU A 24 11.60 -0.82 4.64
C GLU A 24 10.31 -0.06 4.34
N VAL A 25 9.79 -0.16 3.11
CA VAL A 25 8.52 0.46 2.73
C VAL A 25 7.37 -0.18 3.51
N ALA A 26 7.31 -1.51 3.61
CA ALA A 26 6.31 -2.21 4.43
C ALA A 26 6.35 -1.77 5.90
N TRP A 27 7.54 -1.55 6.45
CA TRP A 27 7.67 -1.07 7.82
C TRP A 27 7.15 0.37 7.98
N CYS A 28 7.48 1.25 7.02
CA CYS A 28 7.00 2.64 7.02
C CYS A 28 5.48 2.70 6.91
N LEU A 29 4.88 1.87 6.06
CA LEU A 29 3.42 1.77 5.95
C LEU A 29 2.79 1.28 7.26
N ILE A 30 3.34 0.25 7.91
CA ILE A 30 2.85 -0.19 9.23
C ILE A 30 2.98 0.90 10.29
N ALA A 31 4.05 1.70 10.26
CA ALA A 31 4.24 2.82 11.17
C ALA A 31 3.14 3.89 10.96
N LEU A 32 2.90 4.30 9.71
CA LEU A 32 1.85 5.28 9.37
C LEU A 32 0.44 4.77 9.68
N ALA A 33 0.16 3.50 9.37
CA ALA A 33 -1.12 2.86 9.70
C ALA A 33 -1.35 2.71 11.21
N SER A 34 -0.28 2.70 12.01
CA SER A 34 -0.41 2.60 13.46
C SER A 34 -0.63 3.98 14.10
N ASP A 35 0.02 5.02 13.58
CA ASP A 35 -0.10 6.39 14.05
C ASP A 35 0.48 7.37 13.01
N VAL A 36 -0.33 8.34 12.58
CA VAL A 36 0.06 9.40 11.63
C VAL A 36 1.19 10.29 12.17
N ALA A 37 1.38 10.36 13.50
CA ALA A 37 2.49 11.07 14.12
C ALA A 37 3.87 10.48 13.76
N ASN A 38 3.92 9.28 13.17
CA ASN A 38 5.15 8.70 12.62
C ASN A 38 5.62 9.36 11.31
N LEU A 39 4.84 10.29 10.72
CA LEU A 39 5.18 10.93 9.46
C LEU A 39 6.60 11.55 9.43
N PRO A 40 7.04 12.36 10.43
CA PRO A 40 8.40 12.92 10.43
C PRO A 40 9.48 11.84 10.55
N TYR A 41 9.18 10.74 11.24
CA TYR A 41 10.08 9.60 11.34
C TYR A 41 10.26 8.93 9.98
N VAL A 42 9.16 8.65 9.27
CA VAL A 42 9.19 7.98 7.96
C VAL A 42 9.92 8.84 6.93
N ARG A 43 9.65 10.15 6.89
CA ARG A 43 10.32 11.10 5.99
C ARG A 43 11.83 11.13 6.16
N ARG A 44 12.34 11.00 7.39
CA ARG A 44 13.80 10.97 7.65
C ARG A 44 14.45 9.66 7.24
N ARG A 45 13.66 8.58 7.17
CA ARG A 45 14.19 7.24 6.96
C ARG A 45 14.42 6.92 5.49
N LEU A 46 13.59 7.47 4.61
CA LEU A 46 13.70 7.25 3.16
C LEU A 46 14.48 8.40 2.53
N ARG A 47 15.52 8.06 1.77
CA ARG A 47 16.20 9.05 0.93
C ARG A 47 15.27 9.39 -0.24
N PRO A 48 15.09 10.68 -0.58
CA PRO A 48 14.32 11.04 -1.77
C PRO A 48 14.96 10.40 -3.00
N VAL A 49 14.17 9.72 -3.82
CA VAL A 49 14.57 9.32 -5.17
C VAL A 49 14.22 10.49 -6.09
N PRO A 50 15.20 11.24 -6.63
CA PRO A 50 14.96 12.55 -7.26
C PRO A 50 14.21 12.50 -8.60
N SER A 51 13.94 11.32 -9.15
CA SER A 51 13.32 11.15 -10.49
C SER A 51 11.92 10.55 -10.47
N VAL A 52 11.40 10.13 -9.31
CA VAL A 52 10.07 9.51 -9.22
C VAL A 52 9.23 10.31 -8.21
N PRO A 53 8.05 10.83 -8.59
CA PRO A 53 7.13 11.45 -7.63
C PRO A 53 6.70 10.43 -6.58
N PRO A 54 6.70 10.77 -5.27
CA PRO A 54 6.13 9.89 -4.25
C PRO A 54 4.64 9.70 -4.49
N GLY A 55 4.10 8.58 -4.02
CA GLY A 55 2.70 8.21 -4.20
C GLY A 55 2.51 6.73 -4.49
N VAL A 56 1.30 6.39 -4.92
CA VAL A 56 0.92 5.03 -5.27
C VAL A 56 0.91 4.87 -6.79
N MET A 57 1.67 3.90 -7.29
CA MET A 57 1.63 3.48 -8.68
C MET A 57 0.91 2.15 -8.77
N VAL A 58 -0.06 2.02 -9.68
CA VAL A 58 -0.70 0.72 -9.93
C VAL A 58 0.16 -0.06 -10.92
N ASP A 59 0.49 -1.31 -10.62
CA ASP A 59 1.17 -2.19 -11.57
C ASP A 59 0.26 -2.59 -12.74
N VAL A 60 0.79 -3.41 -13.66
CA VAL A 60 0.02 -3.90 -14.81
C VAL A 60 -0.27 -5.37 -14.61
N TRP A 61 -1.52 -5.78 -14.80
CA TRP A 61 -1.98 -7.16 -14.58
C TRP A 61 -1.41 -8.14 -15.62
N ALA A 62 -1.46 -7.75 -16.90
CA ALA A 62 -1.08 -8.60 -18.03
C ALA A 62 0.33 -9.22 -17.96
N PRO A 63 1.40 -8.50 -17.53
CA PRO A 63 2.74 -9.09 -17.44
C PRO A 63 2.99 -9.94 -16.19
N LEU A 64 2.03 -10.07 -15.27
CA LEU A 64 2.20 -10.93 -14.09
C LEU A 64 2.22 -12.41 -14.51
N ASP A 65 3.09 -13.21 -13.92
CA ASP A 65 3.08 -14.66 -14.13
C ASP A 65 1.81 -15.31 -13.57
N SER A 66 1.49 -16.51 -14.06
CA SER A 66 0.26 -17.23 -13.66
C SER A 66 0.19 -17.54 -12.16
N ALA A 67 1.33 -17.74 -11.49
CA ALA A 67 1.35 -18.03 -10.06
C ALA A 67 0.99 -16.79 -9.23
N GLU A 68 1.51 -15.62 -9.60
CA GLU A 68 1.20 -14.34 -8.99
C GLU A 68 -0.24 -13.93 -9.26
N GLN A 69 -0.73 -14.11 -10.49
CA GLN A 69 -2.14 -13.88 -10.83
C GLN A 69 -3.06 -14.75 -9.96
N GLN A 70 -2.77 -16.04 -9.83
CA GLN A 70 -3.56 -16.95 -9.00
C GLN A 70 -3.50 -16.57 -7.51
N ARG A 71 -2.32 -16.17 -7.01
CA ARG A 71 -2.15 -15.71 -5.63
C ARG A 71 -2.98 -14.47 -5.33
N ARG A 72 -2.94 -13.45 -6.21
CA ARG A 72 -3.73 -12.23 -6.06
C ARG A 72 -5.23 -12.50 -6.16
N LYS A 73 -5.67 -13.37 -7.08
CA LYS A 73 -7.07 -13.80 -7.17
C LYS A 73 -7.52 -14.48 -5.87
N ALA A 74 -6.78 -15.47 -5.37
CA ALA A 74 -7.12 -16.16 -4.13
C ALA A 74 -7.17 -15.19 -2.92
N TRP A 75 -6.25 -14.23 -2.86
CA TRP A 75 -6.27 -13.18 -1.86
C TRP A 75 -7.55 -12.34 -1.95
N LEU A 76 -7.87 -11.83 -3.15
CA LEU A 76 -9.05 -10.99 -3.39
C LEU A 76 -10.36 -11.75 -3.11
N THR A 77 -10.45 -13.04 -3.44
CA THR A 77 -11.60 -13.88 -3.07
C THR A 77 -11.76 -13.97 -1.55
N SER A 78 -10.65 -14.05 -0.81
CA SER A 78 -10.67 -14.22 0.64
C SER A 78 -10.89 -12.91 1.40
N HIS A 79 -10.43 -11.78 0.86
CA HIS A 79 -10.35 -10.50 1.57
C HIS A 79 -11.13 -9.35 0.93
N GLY A 80 -11.55 -9.49 -0.32
CA GLY A 80 -12.27 -8.49 -1.11
C GLY A 80 -11.48 -7.23 -1.49
N ARG A 81 -10.24 -7.07 -0.99
CA ARG A 81 -9.40 -5.86 -1.16
C ARG A 81 -7.92 -6.22 -1.23
N THR A 82 -7.12 -5.33 -1.82
CA THR A 82 -5.66 -5.47 -1.85
C THR A 82 -5.06 -5.35 -0.43
N PRO A 83 -3.85 -5.87 -0.19
CA PRO A 83 -3.18 -5.73 1.10
C PRO A 83 -2.97 -4.28 1.52
N LEU A 84 -2.67 -3.36 0.59
CA LEU A 84 -2.50 -1.94 0.91
C LEU A 84 -3.84 -1.26 1.23
N HIS A 85 -4.90 -1.56 0.50
CA HIS A 85 -6.25 -1.08 0.83
C HIS A 85 -6.70 -1.52 2.23
N LEU A 86 -6.33 -2.74 2.65
CA LEU A 86 -6.62 -3.22 4.02
C LEU A 86 -5.82 -2.51 5.10
N LEU A 87 -4.68 -1.88 4.78
CA LEU A 87 -3.96 -1.05 5.75
C LEU A 87 -4.67 0.26 6.05
N GLY A 88 -5.55 0.73 5.16
CA GLY A 88 -6.34 1.94 5.36
C GLY A 88 -5.51 3.23 5.41
N ILE A 89 -4.31 3.23 4.82
CA ILE A 89 -3.47 4.43 4.72
C ILE A 89 -3.95 5.24 3.51
N PRO A 90 -4.32 6.53 3.69
CA PRO A 90 -4.65 7.40 2.56
C PRO A 90 -3.45 7.58 1.63
N GLU A 91 -3.69 7.64 0.32
CA GLU A 91 -2.65 7.90 -0.68
C GLU A 91 -1.93 9.22 -0.39
N GLU A 92 -2.66 10.25 0.04
CA GLU A 92 -2.08 11.55 0.39
C GLU A 92 -1.06 11.43 1.54
N LEU A 93 -1.27 10.50 2.47
CA LEU A 93 -0.32 10.25 3.55
C LEU A 93 0.93 9.51 3.06
N ILE A 94 0.79 8.64 2.06
CA ILE A 94 1.91 7.98 1.38
C ILE A 94 2.76 9.01 0.63
N GLU A 95 2.11 9.90 -0.12
CA GLU A 95 2.75 11.02 -0.83
C GLU A 95 3.48 11.96 0.12
N LEU A 96 2.81 12.43 1.19
CA LEU A 96 3.39 13.32 2.20
C LEU A 96 4.58 12.69 2.93
N ALA A 97 4.57 11.36 3.07
CA ALA A 97 5.67 10.61 3.67
C ALA A 97 6.87 10.46 2.73
N GLY A 98 6.73 10.81 1.44
CA GLY A 98 7.75 10.60 0.43
C GLY A 98 7.91 9.13 0.04
N LEU A 99 6.87 8.32 0.22
CA LEU A 99 6.89 6.89 -0.09
C LEU A 99 6.57 6.65 -1.56
N HIS A 100 7.28 5.70 -2.18
CA HIS A 100 6.90 5.11 -3.47
C HIS A 100 6.37 3.71 -3.20
N VAL A 101 5.11 3.48 -3.59
CA VAL A 101 4.45 2.19 -3.35
C VAL A 101 3.80 1.72 -4.64
N THR A 102 4.07 0.47 -5.01
CA THR A 102 3.34 -0.18 -6.10
C THR A 102 2.13 -0.90 -5.53
N GLU A 103 0.93 -0.52 -5.96
CA GLU A 103 -0.34 -1.21 -5.66
C GLU A 103 -0.68 -2.21 -6.76
N TRP A 104 -1.45 -3.23 -6.39
CA TRP A 104 -1.94 -4.22 -7.34
C TRP A 104 -2.97 -3.62 -8.30
N SER A 105 -2.76 -3.85 -9.59
CA SER A 105 -3.85 -3.90 -10.55
C SER A 105 -4.83 -5.04 -10.21
N LEU A 106 -6.11 -4.80 -10.49
CA LEU A 106 -7.13 -5.84 -10.36
C LEU A 106 -7.13 -6.77 -11.59
N PRO A 107 -7.54 -8.04 -11.40
CA PRO A 107 -7.87 -8.92 -12.51
C PRO A 107 -8.92 -8.27 -13.43
N PRO A 108 -8.88 -8.52 -14.76
CA PRO A 108 -9.82 -7.95 -15.72
C PRO A 108 -11.28 -8.38 -15.48
N ASP A 109 -11.47 -9.51 -14.81
CA ASP A 109 -12.77 -10.06 -14.40
C ASP A 109 -13.33 -9.45 -13.10
N VAL A 110 -12.56 -8.61 -12.40
CA VAL A 110 -12.99 -7.92 -11.18
C VAL A 110 -13.39 -6.48 -11.53
N PRO A 111 -14.63 -6.05 -11.26
CA PRO A 111 -15.07 -4.69 -11.55
C PRO A 111 -14.17 -3.66 -10.83
N SER A 112 -13.61 -2.72 -11.60
CA SER A 112 -12.72 -1.65 -11.10
C SER A 112 -13.37 -0.73 -10.05
N ILE A 113 -14.68 -0.86 -9.82
CA ILE A 113 -15.46 -0.18 -8.78
C ILE A 113 -14.81 -0.35 -7.39
N SER A 114 -14.06 -1.43 -7.16
CA SER A 114 -13.39 -1.70 -5.87
C SER A 114 -12.06 -0.96 -5.63
N LEU A 115 -11.42 -0.37 -6.65
CA LEU A 115 -10.20 0.45 -6.48
C LEU A 115 -10.43 1.97 -6.55
N VAL A 116 -11.64 2.41 -6.94
CA VAL A 116 -11.96 3.84 -7.11
C VAL A 116 -12.25 4.52 -5.75
N VAL A 117 -12.24 3.80 -4.63
CA VAL A 117 -12.49 4.36 -3.28
C VAL A 117 -11.18 4.62 -2.51
N GLN A 118 -10.19 5.19 -3.19
CA GLN A 118 -9.39 6.26 -2.58
C GLN A 118 -9.76 7.64 -3.14
N LYS A 119 -10.75 7.74 -4.05
CA LYS A 119 -11.23 9.04 -4.52
C LYS A 119 -11.90 9.81 -3.40
N ARG A 120 -11.13 10.78 -2.89
CA ARG A 120 -11.59 11.97 -2.17
C ARG A 120 -12.29 11.63 -0.86
N SER A 121 -11.61 11.94 0.23
CA SER A 121 -12.28 12.46 1.43
C SER A 121 -13.40 13.42 0.98
N ARG A 122 -14.67 12.99 1.07
CA ARG A 122 -15.80 13.90 0.84
C ARG A 122 -15.65 15.02 1.88
N PRO A 123 -15.79 16.31 1.50
CA PRO A 123 -15.88 17.36 2.48
C PRO A 123 -17.06 17.03 3.38
N ARG A 124 -16.78 16.95 4.68
CA ARG A 124 -17.77 16.80 5.74
C ARG A 124 -18.73 17.98 5.61
N ARG A 125 -19.92 17.76 5.04
CA ARG A 125 -21.02 18.73 5.08
C ARG A 125 -21.34 18.90 6.56
N LYS A 126 -21.04 20.08 7.09
CA LYS A 126 -21.60 20.53 8.37
C LYS A 126 -23.03 20.96 8.03
N ASP A 127 -24.00 20.28 8.62
CA ASP A 127 -25.29 20.89 8.92
C ASP A 127 -25.09 21.88 10.08
#